data_AF-A0A1D1Y326-F1
#
_entry.id   AF-A0A1D1Y326-F1
#
_cell.length_a   1.000
_cell.length_b   1.000
_cell.length_c   1.000
_cell.angle_alpha   90.00
_cell.angle_beta   90.00
_cell.angle_gamma   90.00
#
_symmetry.space_group_name_H-M   'P 1'
#
loop_
_entity.id
_entity.type
_entity.pdbx_description
1 polymer ?
#
loop_
_entity_poly.entity_id
_entity_poly.type
_entity_poly.pdbx_seq_one_letter_code
_entity_poly.pdbx_strand_id
1 'polypeptide(L)'
;MSRLLSKVTSFFSSRTLVGVDKAGNRYFTRKEDVDGVGKEIRWVIFRGEEDPTSLPVEWICWLNGQRKKAPTPQEMLELEALRERVRINVELLKKEEEERKSKVGSIQQSKSTGKIQSPDLKSFIQQFPGASFNERRGNGSEDLSDATADNVRLSEPKGSGESFQPGTWQPP
;
A
#
# COMPACT_ATOMS: atom_id res chain seq x y z
N MET A 1 51.21 -18.13 -22.38
CA MET A 1 50.57 -17.87 -23.70
C MET A 1 49.13 -18.37 -23.69
N SER A 2 48.18 -17.62 -23.10
CA SER A 2 46.78 -18.09 -22.96
C SER A 2 45.78 -16.94 -22.69
N ARG A 3 45.97 -15.76 -23.30
CA ARG A 3 45.06 -14.60 -23.12
C ARG A 3 44.26 -14.20 -24.35
N LEU A 4 44.43 -14.94 -25.46
CA LEU A 4 43.78 -14.62 -26.74
C LEU A 4 42.57 -15.52 -27.05
N LEU A 5 42.51 -16.72 -26.47
CA LEU A 5 41.36 -17.64 -26.65
C LEU A 5 40.19 -17.33 -25.71
N SER A 6 40.44 -16.71 -24.55
CA SER A 6 39.39 -16.32 -23.58
C SER A 6 38.50 -15.17 -24.07
N LYS A 7 38.97 -14.36 -25.03
CA LYS A 7 38.19 -13.27 -25.62
C LYS A 7 37.15 -13.78 -26.62
N VAL A 8 37.43 -14.89 -27.31
CA VAL A 8 36.53 -15.44 -28.34
C VAL A 8 35.41 -16.27 -27.70
N THR A 9 35.66 -16.94 -26.57
CA THR A 9 34.62 -17.64 -25.79
C THR A 9 33.65 -16.67 -25.08
N SER A 10 34.07 -15.44 -24.81
CA SER A 10 33.23 -14.41 -24.18
C SER A 10 32.06 -13.95 -25.07
N PHE A 11 32.24 -13.96 -26.39
CA PHE A 11 31.19 -13.59 -27.35
C PHE A 11 30.04 -14.61 -27.44
N PHE A 12 30.27 -15.86 -27.01
CA PHE A 12 29.24 -16.90 -26.92
C PHE A 12 28.73 -17.11 -25.48
N SER A 13 29.15 -16.27 -24.53
CA SER A 13 28.78 -16.37 -23.12
C SER A 13 27.34 -15.90 -22.89
N SER A 14 26.43 -16.84 -23.22
CA SER A 14 25.29 -17.31 -22.45
C SER A 14 24.24 -16.28 -22.05
N ARG A 15 23.48 -15.80 -23.03
CA ARG A 15 22.09 -15.40 -22.76
C ARG A 15 21.29 -16.66 -22.41
N THR A 16 20.94 -16.83 -21.13
CA THR A 16 20.11 -17.96 -20.69
C THR A 16 18.65 -17.55 -20.67
N LEU A 17 17.80 -18.23 -21.44
CA LEU A 17 16.35 -18.07 -21.36
C LEU A 17 15.87 -18.67 -20.04
N VAL A 18 15.25 -17.84 -19.21
CA VAL A 18 14.79 -18.23 -17.88
C VAL A 18 13.32 -18.64 -17.91
N GLY A 19 12.51 -17.92 -18.68
CA GLY A 19 11.09 -18.22 -18.80
C GLY A 19 10.35 -17.27 -19.72
N VAL A 20 9.07 -17.55 -19.89
CA VAL A 20 8.14 -16.78 -20.71
C VAL A 20 6.88 -16.54 -19.89
N ASP A 21 6.35 -15.32 -19.90
CA ASP A 21 5.07 -15.03 -19.26
C ASP A 21 3.87 -15.37 -20.17
N LYS A 22 2.66 -15.14 -19.65
CA LYS A 22 1.40 -15.35 -20.38
C LYS A 22 1.25 -14.43 -21.60
N ALA A 23 1.87 -13.24 -21.59
CA ALA A 23 1.87 -12.30 -22.70
C ALA A 23 2.87 -12.72 -23.81
N GLY A 24 3.81 -13.61 -23.51
CA GLY A 24 4.85 -14.06 -24.41
C GLY A 24 6.15 -13.26 -24.27
N ASN A 25 6.28 -12.43 -23.25
CA ASN A 25 7.52 -11.74 -22.91
C ASN A 25 8.55 -12.76 -22.43
N ARG A 26 9.79 -12.62 -22.90
CA ARG A 26 10.86 -13.59 -22.65
C ARG A 26 11.89 -12.99 -21.71
N TYR A 27 12.23 -13.71 -20.66
CA TYR A 27 13.13 -13.25 -19.60
C TYR A 27 14.47 -13.94 -19.69
N PHE A 28 15.54 -13.17 -19.53
CA PHE A 28 16.90 -13.62 -19.73
C PHE A 28 17.80 -13.24 -18.56
N THR A 29 18.84 -14.05 -18.36
CA THR A 29 19.91 -13.74 -17.43
C THR A 29 21.28 -14.02 -18.04
N ARG A 30 22.27 -13.27 -17.58
CA ARG A 30 23.70 -13.43 -17.88
C ARG A 30 24.50 -13.16 -16.62
N LYS A 31 25.56 -13.93 -16.41
CA LYS A 31 26.57 -13.63 -15.40
C LYS A 31 27.66 -12.79 -16.05
N GLU A 32 27.87 -11.59 -15.55
CA GLU A 32 28.90 -10.67 -16.01
C GLU A 32 29.74 -10.23 -14.81
N ASP A 33 31.05 -10.37 -14.93
CA ASP A 33 31.99 -9.90 -13.92
C ASP A 33 32.19 -8.39 -14.11
N VAL A 34 31.51 -7.60 -13.28
CA VAL A 34 31.62 -6.14 -13.27
C VAL A 34 32.48 -5.76 -12.07
N ASP A 35 33.59 -5.05 -12.30
CA ASP A 35 34.52 -4.60 -11.24
C ASP A 35 35.08 -5.73 -10.35
N GLY A 36 35.23 -6.93 -10.89
CA GLY A 36 35.73 -8.11 -10.16
C GLY A 36 34.68 -8.80 -9.27
N VAL A 37 33.43 -8.35 -9.31
CA VAL A 37 32.29 -8.98 -8.64
C VAL A 37 31.35 -9.57 -9.71
N GLY A 38 31.13 -10.88 -9.66
CA GLY A 38 30.19 -11.55 -10.55
C GLY A 38 28.75 -11.09 -10.29
N LYS A 39 28.18 -10.29 -11.20
CA LYS A 39 26.82 -9.78 -11.13
C LYS A 39 25.93 -10.50 -12.13
N GLU A 40 24.75 -10.93 -11.67
CA GLU A 40 23.71 -11.42 -12.56
C GLU A 40 22.94 -10.24 -13.16
N ILE A 41 23.05 -10.05 -14.46
CA ILE A 41 22.25 -9.12 -15.22
C ILE A 41 20.99 -9.85 -15.68
N ARG A 42 19.83 -9.21 -15.50
CA ARG A 42 18.51 -9.74 -15.84
C ARG A 42 17.81 -8.74 -16.74
N TRP A 43 17.19 -9.22 -17.82
CA TRP A 43 16.45 -8.36 -18.74
C TRP A 43 15.28 -9.11 -19.38
N VAL A 44 14.35 -8.34 -19.92
CA VAL A 44 13.16 -8.84 -20.62
C VAL A 44 13.21 -8.43 -22.08
N ILE A 45 12.67 -9.28 -22.96
CA ILE A 45 12.35 -8.93 -24.34
C ILE A 45 10.85 -9.06 -24.51
N PHE A 46 10.20 -7.94 -24.80
CA PHE A 46 8.77 -7.87 -25.05
C PHE A 46 8.41 -8.58 -26.36
N ARG A 47 7.21 -9.17 -26.41
CA ARG A 47 6.70 -9.77 -27.66
C ARG A 47 6.09 -8.73 -28.60
N GLY A 48 5.48 -7.68 -28.04
CA GLY A 48 4.76 -6.64 -28.77
C GLY A 48 5.18 -5.26 -28.29
N GLU A 49 4.21 -4.49 -27.77
CA GLU A 49 4.46 -3.16 -27.21
C GLU A 49 5.38 -3.23 -25.98
N GLU A 50 6.37 -2.33 -25.93
CA GLU A 50 7.35 -2.24 -24.86
C GLU A 50 6.79 -1.46 -23.66
N ASP A 51 5.66 -1.92 -23.11
CA ASP A 51 5.08 -1.34 -21.89
C ASP A 51 5.57 -2.09 -20.64
N PRO A 52 6.39 -1.48 -19.78
CA PRO A 52 6.86 -2.12 -18.55
C PRO A 52 5.74 -2.36 -17.52
N THR A 53 4.61 -1.65 -17.62
CA THR A 53 3.47 -1.79 -16.69
C THR A 53 2.71 -3.10 -16.92
N SER A 54 2.81 -3.65 -18.14
CA SER A 54 2.19 -4.92 -18.52
C SER A 54 2.85 -6.15 -17.89
N LEU A 55 4.05 -5.99 -17.33
CA LEU A 55 4.82 -7.09 -16.77
C LEU A 55 4.17 -7.63 -15.47
N PRO A 56 4.06 -8.96 -15.29
CA PRO A 56 3.61 -9.50 -14.02
C PRO A 56 4.55 -9.13 -12.87
N VAL A 57 3.98 -8.76 -11.71
CA VAL A 57 4.74 -8.34 -10.52
C VAL A 57 5.83 -9.34 -10.11
N GLU A 58 5.56 -10.64 -10.27
CA GLU A 58 6.52 -11.69 -9.92
C GLU A 58 7.80 -11.63 -10.75
N TRP A 59 7.66 -11.29 -12.03
CA TRP A 59 8.76 -11.07 -12.95
C TRP A 59 9.46 -9.73 -12.69
N ILE A 60 8.71 -8.68 -12.34
CA ILE A 60 9.28 -7.38 -11.94
C ILE A 60 10.18 -7.56 -10.71
N CYS A 61 9.71 -8.28 -9.68
CA CYS A 61 10.49 -8.57 -8.48
C CYS A 61 11.77 -9.37 -8.80
N TRP A 62 11.71 -10.29 -9.76
CA TRP A 62 12.87 -11.04 -10.21
C TRP A 62 13.86 -10.17 -11.01
N LEU A 63 13.37 -9.34 -11.94
CA LEU A 63 14.21 -8.40 -12.70
C LEU A 63 14.94 -7.42 -11.76
N ASN A 64 14.25 -6.91 -10.76
CA ASN A 64 14.80 -5.97 -9.76
C ASN A 64 15.75 -6.64 -8.74
N GLY A 65 15.94 -7.96 -8.82
CA GLY A 65 16.81 -8.68 -7.88
C GLY A 65 16.21 -8.92 -6.50
N GLN A 66 14.98 -8.46 -6.22
CA GLN A 66 14.27 -8.71 -4.97
C GLN A 66 14.01 -10.20 -4.77
N ARG A 67 13.70 -10.92 -5.85
CA ARG A 67 13.59 -12.38 -5.87
C ARG A 67 14.81 -13.02 -6.53
N LYS A 68 15.41 -14.03 -5.90
CA LYS A 68 16.54 -14.78 -6.45
C LYS A 68 16.13 -15.80 -7.53
N LYS A 69 15.05 -16.55 -7.28
CA LYS A 69 14.50 -17.56 -8.19
C LYS A 69 13.52 -16.92 -9.16
N ALA A 70 13.46 -17.41 -10.39
CA ALA A 70 12.46 -16.96 -11.35
C ALA A 70 11.08 -17.54 -10.99
N PRO A 71 9.98 -16.84 -11.29
CA PRO A 71 8.64 -17.34 -11.04
C PRO A 71 8.35 -18.57 -11.91
N THR A 72 7.68 -19.56 -11.31
CA THR A 72 7.31 -20.78 -12.03
C THR A 72 5.96 -20.62 -12.74
N PRO A 73 5.71 -21.30 -13.88
CA PRO A 73 4.42 -21.23 -14.56
C PRO A 73 3.23 -21.66 -13.68
N GLN A 74 3.47 -22.62 -12.79
CA GLN A 74 2.45 -23.07 -11.83
C GLN A 74 2.13 -21.99 -10.80
N GLU A 75 3.14 -21.40 -10.17
CA GLU A 75 2.97 -20.28 -9.22
C GLU A 75 2.22 -19.12 -9.88
N MET A 76 2.54 -18.80 -11.14
CA MET A 76 1.85 -17.77 -11.91
C MET A 76 0.36 -18.06 -12.07
N LEU A 77 -0.01 -19.31 -12.40
CA LEU A 77 -1.40 -19.72 -12.56
C LEU A 77 -2.18 -19.63 -11.24
N GLU A 78 -1.57 -20.09 -10.14
CA GLU A 78 -2.16 -20.02 -8.81
C GLU A 78 -2.41 -18.56 -8.39
N LEU A 79 -1.45 -17.68 -8.61
CA LEU A 79 -1.57 -16.26 -8.30
C LEU A 79 -2.65 -15.57 -9.14
N GLU A 80 -2.80 -15.94 -10.42
CA GLU A 80 -3.91 -15.45 -11.24
C GLU A 80 -5.26 -15.89 -10.67
N ALA A 81 -5.41 -17.17 -10.30
CA ALA A 81 -6.64 -17.68 -9.70
C ALA A 81 -6.97 -16.98 -8.37
N LEU A 82 -5.96 -16.69 -7.55
CA LEU A 82 -6.13 -15.92 -6.31
C LEU A 82 -6.60 -14.49 -6.59
N ARG A 83 -6.01 -13.81 -7.58
CA ARG A 83 -6.43 -12.45 -7.98
C ARG A 83 -7.87 -12.41 -8.46
N GLU A 84 -8.29 -13.39 -9.25
CA GLU A 84 -9.68 -13.48 -9.72
C GLU A 84 -10.65 -13.71 -8.56
N ARG A 85 -10.32 -14.60 -7.61
CA ARG A 85 -11.14 -14.80 -6.40
C ARG A 85 -11.28 -13.54 -5.58
N VAL A 86 -10.18 -12.82 -5.37
CA VAL A 86 -10.19 -11.54 -4.64
C VAL A 86 -11.06 -10.52 -5.37
N ARG A 87 -10.96 -10.43 -6.70
CA ARG A 87 -11.79 -9.53 -7.51
C ARG A 87 -13.28 -9.83 -7.32
N ILE A 88 -13.67 -11.10 -7.43
CA ILE A 88 -15.06 -11.55 -7.22
C ILE A 88 -15.56 -11.19 -5.81
N ASN A 89 -14.74 -11.46 -4.78
CA ASN A 89 -15.10 -11.13 -3.40
C ASN A 89 -15.25 -9.62 -3.20
N VAL A 90 -14.38 -8.81 -3.80
CA VAL A 90 -14.46 -7.35 -3.74
C VAL A 90 -15.72 -6.84 -4.44
N GLU A 91 -16.10 -7.41 -5.57
CA GLU A 91 -17.34 -7.06 -6.28
C GLU A 91 -18.58 -7.39 -5.44
N LEU A 92 -18.59 -8.57 -4.81
CA LEU A 92 -19.66 -8.96 -3.90
C LEU A 92 -19.78 -7.98 -2.72
N LEU A 93 -18.67 -7.69 -2.05
CA LEU A 93 -18.66 -6.76 -0.90
C LEU A 93 -19.10 -5.35 -1.30
N LYS A 94 -18.68 -4.87 -2.47
CA LYS A 94 -19.13 -3.57 -2.99
C LYS A 94 -20.64 -3.53 -3.22
N LYS A 95 -21.20 -4.60 -3.77
CA LYS A 95 -22.65 -4.71 -4.00
C LYS A 95 -23.43 -4.76 -2.68
N GLU A 96 -22.97 -5.56 -1.72
CA GLU A 96 -23.57 -5.62 -0.38
C GLU A 96 -23.50 -4.26 0.33
N GLU A 97 -22.36 -3.57 0.23
CA GLU A 97 -22.21 -2.21 0.77
C GLU A 97 -23.17 -1.22 0.12
N GLU A 98 -23.37 -1.31 -1.19
CA GLU A 98 -24.27 -0.43 -1.93
C GLU A 98 -25.74 -0.67 -1.53
N GLU A 99 -26.15 -1.93 -1.39
CA GLU A 99 -27.47 -2.29 -0.86
C GLU A 99 -27.65 -1.82 0.59
N ARG A 100 -26.61 -1.92 1.42
CA ARG A 100 -26.65 -1.40 2.79
C ARG A 100 -26.76 0.13 2.78
N LYS A 101 -25.99 0.82 1.93
CA LYS A 101 -26.02 2.28 1.78
C LYS A 101 -27.38 2.75 1.27
N SER A 102 -28.01 2.08 0.32
CA SER A 102 -29.34 2.43 -0.17
C SER A 102 -30.43 2.20 0.90
N LYS A 103 -30.36 1.11 1.65
CA LYS A 103 -31.26 0.85 2.81
C LYS A 103 -31.10 1.91 3.90
N VAL A 104 -29.87 2.23 4.31
CA VAL A 104 -29.60 3.27 5.33
C VAL A 104 -29.97 4.66 4.81
N GLY A 105 -29.67 4.97 3.55
CA GLY A 105 -30.07 6.22 2.90
C GLY A 105 -31.58 6.38 2.83
N SER A 106 -32.32 5.31 2.53
CA SER A 106 -33.79 5.29 2.59
C SER A 106 -34.30 5.53 4.02
N ILE A 107 -33.66 4.94 5.05
CA ILE A 107 -34.00 5.14 6.47
C ILE A 107 -33.69 6.58 6.93
N GLN A 108 -32.64 7.21 6.40
CA GLN A 108 -32.29 8.61 6.69
C GLN A 108 -33.22 9.59 5.98
N GLN A 109 -33.61 9.31 4.73
CA GLN A 109 -34.61 10.12 4.00
C GLN A 109 -35.99 10.07 4.64
N SER A 110 -36.44 8.91 5.15
CA SER A 110 -37.71 8.81 5.88
C SER A 110 -37.71 9.52 7.24
N LYS A 111 -36.53 9.84 7.80
CA LYS A 111 -36.37 10.63 9.03
C LYS A 111 -36.18 12.13 8.76
N SER A 112 -36.02 12.53 7.49
CA SER A 112 -35.65 13.90 7.08
C SER A 112 -36.83 14.83 6.84
N THR A 113 -38.09 14.39 6.92
CA THR A 113 -39.27 15.26 6.72
C THR A 113 -39.73 16.01 7.97
N GLY A 114 -38.99 15.93 9.09
CA GLY A 114 -39.26 16.70 10.30
C GLY A 114 -38.00 17.42 10.80
N LYS A 115 -37.96 18.75 10.65
CA LYS A 115 -37.07 19.72 11.32
C LYS A 115 -35.63 19.24 11.63
N ILE A 116 -34.68 19.80 10.88
CA ILE A 116 -33.23 19.72 11.06
C ILE A 116 -32.86 20.13 12.50
N GLN A 117 -32.75 19.15 13.40
CA GLN A 117 -31.88 19.24 14.57
C GLN A 117 -30.74 18.27 14.33
N SER A 118 -29.55 18.83 14.14
CA SER A 118 -28.30 18.09 14.03
C SER A 118 -28.27 17.00 15.13
N PRO A 119 -27.88 15.74 14.82
CA PRO A 119 -27.76 14.70 15.83
C PRO A 119 -26.97 15.23 17.02
N ASP A 120 -27.53 15.09 18.23
CA ASP A 120 -26.97 15.71 19.44
C ASP A 120 -25.56 15.18 19.72
N LEU A 121 -24.56 15.96 19.29
CA LEU A 121 -23.14 15.67 19.45
C LEU A 121 -22.78 15.49 20.93
N LYS A 122 -23.49 16.14 21.85
CA LYS A 122 -23.25 15.97 23.29
C LYS A 122 -23.62 14.57 23.75
N SER A 123 -24.77 14.05 23.33
CA SER A 123 -25.18 12.67 23.67
C SER A 123 -24.20 11.63 23.13
N PHE A 124 -23.67 11.82 21.92
CA PHE A 124 -22.67 10.94 21.32
C PHE A 124 -21.33 11.00 22.05
N ILE A 125 -20.88 12.20 22.41
CA ILE A 125 -19.63 12.42 23.14
C ILE A 125 -19.72 11.84 24.56
N GLN A 126 -20.89 11.91 25.20
CA GLN A 126 -21.12 11.39 26.55
C GLN A 126 -21.09 9.86 26.64
N GLN A 127 -21.20 9.13 25.52
CA GLN A 127 -21.07 7.66 25.49
C GLN A 127 -19.64 7.19 25.78
N PHE A 128 -18.65 8.08 25.64
CA PHE A 128 -17.25 7.78 25.93
C PHE A 128 -16.90 8.36 27.31
N PRO A 129 -16.58 7.52 28.32
CA PRO A 129 -16.34 7.95 29.72
C PRO A 129 -15.18 8.94 29.96
N GLY A 130 -14.54 9.49 28.91
CA GLY A 130 -13.44 10.45 28.99
C GLY A 130 -13.50 11.62 28.01
N ALA A 131 -14.56 11.73 27.19
CA ALA A 131 -14.70 12.82 26.22
C ALA A 131 -15.64 13.90 26.78
N SER A 132 -15.09 15.04 27.20
CA SER A 132 -15.85 16.19 27.69
C SER A 132 -15.83 17.30 26.64
N PHE A 133 -17.00 17.62 26.06
CA PHE A 133 -17.17 18.76 25.15
C PHE A 133 -17.60 19.99 25.96
N ASN A 134 -16.63 20.71 26.53
CA ASN A 134 -16.87 22.00 27.17
C ASN A 134 -16.76 23.13 26.15
N GLU A 135 -17.91 23.55 25.63
CA GLU A 135 -18.06 24.73 24.77
C GLU A 135 -17.92 26.00 25.63
N ARG A 136 -16.70 26.50 25.82
CA ARG A 136 -16.49 27.84 26.39
C ARG A 136 -16.91 28.88 25.36
N ARG A 137 -18.17 29.34 25.41
CA ARG A 137 -18.53 30.65 24.88
C ARG A 137 -18.04 31.72 25.86
N GLY A 138 -16.90 32.33 25.54
CA GLY A 138 -16.39 33.49 26.26
C GLY A 138 -16.90 34.78 25.64
N ASN A 139 -17.68 35.54 26.41
CA ASN A 139 -17.88 36.98 26.22
C ASN A 139 -17.33 37.65 27.49
N GLY A 140 -16.35 38.54 27.34
CA GLY A 140 -15.97 39.53 28.36
C GLY A 140 -14.68 39.30 29.17
N SER A 141 -13.80 40.31 29.05
CA SER A 141 -12.77 40.83 29.98
C SER A 141 -11.51 40.01 30.30
N GLU A 142 -10.42 40.46 29.66
CA GLU A 142 -9.12 40.86 30.23
C GLU A 142 -8.71 40.29 31.59
N ASP A 143 -7.58 39.56 31.61
CA ASP A 143 -6.40 40.04 32.36
C ASP A 143 -5.12 39.35 31.88
N LEU A 144 -4.11 40.18 31.63
CA LEU A 144 -2.75 39.81 31.26
C LEU A 144 -2.00 39.33 32.51
N SER A 145 -1.46 38.11 32.47
CA SER A 145 -0.23 37.79 33.21
C SER A 145 0.69 36.92 32.35
N ASP A 146 1.82 37.54 32.05
CA ASP A 146 3.01 37.01 31.41
C ASP A 146 3.74 36.08 32.39
N ALA A 147 3.90 34.81 32.03
CA ALA A 147 4.98 33.94 32.50
C ALA A 147 5.01 32.62 31.70
N THR A 148 5.95 32.57 30.76
CA THR A 148 6.67 31.37 30.28
C THR A 148 5.86 30.19 29.74
N ALA A 149 5.85 30.13 28.41
CA ALA A 149 5.42 29.01 27.60
C ALA A 149 6.26 27.75 27.87
N ASP A 150 5.70 26.78 28.59
CA ASP A 150 6.17 25.40 28.54
C ASP A 150 5.39 24.61 27.47
N ASN A 151 6.17 24.14 26.50
CA ASN A 151 5.76 23.34 25.36
C ASN A 151 5.03 22.06 25.81
N VAL A 152 3.69 22.05 25.74
CA VAL A 152 2.94 20.79 25.57
C VAL A 152 2.96 20.43 24.08
N ARG A 153 4.17 20.20 23.56
CA ARG A 153 4.43 19.77 22.19
C ARG A 153 5.04 18.38 22.31
N LEU A 154 4.36 17.37 21.73
CA LEU A 154 4.76 15.95 21.64
C LEU A 154 4.54 15.13 22.92
N SER A 155 3.32 14.64 23.13
CA SER A 155 3.14 13.41 23.92
C SER A 155 3.20 12.21 22.98
N GLU A 156 4.32 11.47 23.05
CA GLU A 156 4.41 10.13 22.45
C GLU A 156 3.36 9.20 23.07
N PRO A 157 2.80 8.25 22.29
CA PRO A 157 1.85 7.29 22.85
C PRO A 157 2.53 6.48 23.95
N LYS A 158 1.95 6.50 25.16
CA LYS A 158 2.44 5.74 26.32
C LYS A 158 1.42 4.65 26.68
N GLY A 159 1.94 3.50 27.13
CA GLY A 159 1.16 2.34 27.57
C GLY A 159 1.13 1.20 26.55
N SER A 160 0.78 0.00 27.02
CA SER A 160 0.53 -1.19 26.20
C SER A 160 -0.74 -1.88 26.69
N GLY A 161 -1.62 -2.29 25.76
CA GLY A 161 -2.91 -2.87 26.08
C GLY A 161 -3.93 -1.84 26.58
N GLU A 162 -4.61 -2.14 27.68
CA GLU A 162 -5.73 -1.35 28.24
C GLU A 162 -5.34 0.04 28.76
N SER A 163 -4.04 0.30 28.95
CA SER A 163 -3.50 1.60 29.41
C SER A 163 -2.97 2.49 28.28
N PHE A 164 -3.18 2.10 27.02
CA PHE A 164 -2.69 2.84 25.86
C PHE A 164 -3.40 4.19 25.70
N GLN A 165 -2.64 5.29 25.71
CA GLN A 165 -3.13 6.61 25.36
C GLN A 165 -2.61 7.04 23.99
N PRO A 166 -3.49 7.25 22.99
CA PRO A 166 -3.07 7.68 21.67
C PRO A 166 -2.54 9.13 21.72
N GLY A 167 -1.42 9.38 21.05
CA GLY A 167 -0.93 10.74 20.83
C GLY A 167 -1.82 11.52 19.86
N THR A 168 -1.87 12.85 20.01
CA THR A 168 -2.60 13.73 19.09
C THR A 168 -1.78 13.93 17.81
N TRP A 169 -2.25 13.38 16.69
CA TRP A 169 -1.67 13.67 15.39
C TRP A 169 -2.02 15.10 14.95
N GLN A 170 -1.02 15.87 14.51
CA GLN A 170 -1.20 17.16 13.85
C GLN A 170 -0.66 17.07 12.41
N PRO A 171 -1.42 17.51 11.40
CA PRO A 171 -0.92 17.62 10.03
C PRO A 171 0.25 18.61 9.95
N PRO A 172 1.20 18.40 9.02
CA PRO A 172 2.31 19.32 8.77
C PRO A 172 1.86 20.68 8.24
#